data_AF-A0A2V7C415-F1
#
_entry.id   AF-A0A2V7C415-F1
#
_cell.length_a   1.000
_cell.length_b   1.000
_cell.length_c   1.000
_cell.angle_alpha   90.00
_cell.angle_beta   90.00
_cell.angle_gamma   90.00
#
_symmetry.space_group_name_H-M   'P 1'
#
loop_
_entity.id
_entity.type
_entity.pdbx_description
1 polymer ?
#
loop_
_entity_poly.entity_id
_entity_poly.type
_entity_poly.pdbx_seq_one_letter_code
_entity_poly.pdbx_strand_id
1 'polypeptide(L)'
;MKTERRIAPAGVRFLVALVALSTISAGCAAVPTGRFDALAAASKGVETRTTQTDADLVKLTRRFMLFSPAPGPYRADSFAPVVEVGGARLDFDFGPRLEPRQAALGVLASYTEALAAFARKDYDGELDRAAHSLGGSVQRLAGHVTASAAAKQGAGVLATAVNGLGHAITERMRRAALRKAMDDAAPGIAAIVTFVKEINTLGAAAVTTMRDQMIRKANSLTVADGVARLQLNEAVEGVIVESNALLAQLKQESAAVDAIAPAHAEIRDSIDHDERAVLEKLKTLVAEVKRLQGVYSSLK
;
A
#
# COMPACT_ATOMS: atom_id res chain seq x y z
N MET A 1 -11.38 23.81 -48.12
CA MET A 1 -10.20 22.89 -48.19
C MET A 1 -8.98 23.69 -47.78
N LYS A 2 -8.10 23.34 -46.85
CA LYS A 2 -7.86 22.19 -45.96
C LYS A 2 -7.07 22.77 -44.77
N THR A 3 -7.63 22.76 -43.56
CA THR A 3 -7.29 21.85 -42.45
C THR A 3 -6.14 22.33 -41.57
N GLU A 4 -6.49 23.09 -40.54
CA GLU A 4 -5.68 23.28 -39.33
C GLU A 4 -5.51 21.93 -38.59
N ARG A 5 -4.29 21.60 -38.17
CA ARG A 5 -4.06 20.59 -37.12
C ARG A 5 -3.31 21.26 -35.97
N ARG A 6 -4.07 21.63 -34.94
CA ARG A 6 -3.56 21.85 -33.59
C ARG A 6 -3.26 20.48 -32.98
N ILE A 7 -2.03 20.27 -32.53
CA ILE A 7 -1.67 19.17 -31.65
C ILE A 7 -1.64 19.73 -30.23
N ALA A 8 -2.59 19.30 -29.40
CA ALA A 8 -2.61 19.60 -27.97
C ALA A 8 -1.64 18.65 -27.24
N PRO A 9 -0.87 19.11 -26.24
CA PRO A 9 -0.22 18.21 -25.31
C PRO A 9 -1.23 17.80 -24.24
N ALA A 10 -1.60 16.53 -24.25
CA ALA A 10 -2.32 15.85 -23.18
C ALA A 10 -1.41 15.71 -21.95
N GLY A 11 -1.37 16.76 -21.13
CA GLY A 11 -0.81 16.71 -19.77
C GLY A 11 -1.93 16.34 -18.79
N VAL A 12 -1.88 15.11 -18.28
CA VAL A 12 -2.78 14.58 -17.25
C VAL A 12 -2.70 15.47 -16.00
N ARG A 13 -3.67 16.36 -15.84
CA ARG A 13 -3.92 17.10 -14.60
C ARG A 13 -4.63 16.14 -13.64
N PHE A 14 -3.88 15.53 -12.74
CA PHE A 14 -4.43 14.85 -11.57
C PHE A 14 -5.08 15.91 -10.68
N LEU A 15 -6.40 16.04 -10.81
CA LEU A 15 -7.21 17.02 -10.11
C LEU A 15 -7.38 16.55 -8.66
N VAL A 16 -6.91 17.37 -7.72
CA VAL A 16 -7.15 17.23 -6.28
C VAL A 16 -8.67 17.29 -6.08
N ALA A 17 -9.30 16.14 -5.86
CA ALA A 17 -10.72 16.08 -5.53
C ALA A 17 -10.91 16.59 -4.10
N LEU A 18 -11.43 17.81 -4.02
CA LEU A 18 -11.90 18.50 -2.83
C LEU A 18 -13.06 17.70 -2.23
N VAL A 19 -12.84 17.02 -1.09
CA VAL A 19 -13.93 16.40 -0.31
C VAL A 19 -14.70 17.52 0.38
N ALA A 20 -15.75 18.00 -0.26
CA ALA A 20 -16.74 18.88 0.34
C ALA A 20 -17.74 18.05 1.16
N LEU A 21 -17.54 18.03 2.48
CA LEU A 21 -18.55 17.57 3.44
C LEU A 21 -19.58 18.70 3.64
N SER A 22 -20.80 18.60 3.08
CA SER A 22 -21.94 19.41 3.57
C SER A 22 -23.34 18.96 3.08
N THR A 23 -24.20 18.68 4.09
CA THR A 23 -25.69 18.84 4.24
C THR A 23 -26.64 18.08 3.30
N ILE A 24 -27.25 16.94 3.71
CA ILE A 24 -28.46 16.67 4.56
C ILE A 24 -29.80 17.17 3.98
N SER A 25 -30.63 16.24 3.54
CA SER A 25 -32.10 16.33 3.63
C SER A 25 -32.62 15.20 4.53
N ALA A 26 -33.57 15.53 5.40
CA ALA A 26 -34.14 14.64 6.40
C ALA A 26 -35.15 13.67 5.78
N GLY A 27 -34.97 12.37 6.03
CA GLY A 27 -35.90 11.30 5.68
C GLY A 27 -35.15 9.97 5.73
N CYS A 28 -35.60 9.02 6.55
CA CYS A 28 -35.08 7.65 6.71
C CYS A 28 -33.59 7.47 6.36
N ALA A 29 -32.72 7.60 7.37
CA ALA A 29 -31.27 7.44 7.32
C ALA A 29 -30.77 6.70 6.05
N ALA A 30 -30.03 7.39 5.18
CA ALA A 30 -29.49 6.88 3.93
C ALA A 30 -28.06 6.33 4.14
N VAL A 31 -27.64 5.28 3.42
CA VAL A 31 -26.27 4.75 3.55
C VAL A 31 -25.25 5.89 3.38
N PRO A 32 -24.27 6.05 4.30
CA PRO A 32 -23.36 7.19 4.28
C PRO A 32 -22.22 7.01 3.27
N THR A 33 -22.54 7.15 1.99
CA THR A 33 -21.66 6.90 0.83
C THR A 33 -20.28 7.53 0.95
N GLY A 34 -20.21 8.81 1.36
CA GLY A 34 -18.94 9.53 1.47
C GLY A 34 -17.94 8.92 2.47
N ARG A 35 -18.41 8.15 3.46
CA ARG A 35 -17.53 7.42 4.39
C ARG A 35 -16.84 6.23 3.70
N PHE A 36 -17.59 5.50 2.88
CA PHE A 36 -17.07 4.39 2.09
C PHE A 36 -16.14 4.87 0.98
N ASP A 37 -16.48 5.97 0.31
CA ASP A 37 -15.62 6.58 -0.71
C ASP A 37 -14.28 7.04 -0.12
N ALA A 38 -14.30 7.64 1.08
CA ALA A 38 -13.09 8.04 1.79
C ALA A 38 -12.21 6.84 2.19
N LEU A 39 -12.82 5.74 2.65
CA LEU A 39 -12.10 4.50 2.96
C LEU A 39 -11.47 3.89 1.70
N ALA A 40 -12.21 3.85 0.60
CA ALA A 40 -11.73 3.34 -0.69
C ALA A 40 -10.57 4.17 -1.22
N ALA A 41 -10.72 5.51 -1.25
CA ALA A 41 -9.67 6.42 -1.68
C ALA A 41 -8.41 6.32 -0.82
N ALA A 42 -8.57 6.20 0.50
CA ALA A 42 -7.43 6.05 1.40
C ALA A 42 -6.72 4.70 1.20
N SER A 43 -7.47 3.59 1.09
CA SER A 43 -6.90 2.26 0.85
C SER A 43 -6.16 2.19 -0.47
N LYS A 44 -6.72 2.80 -1.52
CA LYS A 44 -6.06 2.94 -2.82
C LYS A 44 -4.81 3.82 -2.76
N GLY A 45 -4.85 4.87 -1.94
CA GLY A 45 -3.72 5.73 -1.65
C GLY A 45 -2.56 4.98 -0.99
N VAL A 46 -2.84 4.11 -0.01
CA VAL A 46 -1.84 3.21 0.59
C VAL A 46 -1.25 2.30 -0.48
N GLU A 47 -2.08 1.55 -1.22
CA GLU A 47 -1.64 0.64 -2.27
C GLU A 47 -0.70 1.32 -3.29
N THR A 48 -1.10 2.49 -3.80
CA THR A 48 -0.35 3.20 -4.86
C THR A 48 1.00 3.69 -4.37
N ARG A 49 1.09 4.14 -3.11
CA ARG A 49 2.34 4.66 -2.54
C ARG A 49 3.29 3.54 -2.16
N THR A 50 2.78 2.39 -1.74
CA THR A 50 3.59 1.19 -1.47
C THR A 50 4.37 0.71 -2.70
N THR A 51 3.78 0.79 -3.89
CA THR A 51 4.46 0.44 -5.16
C THR A 51 5.74 1.25 -5.37
N GLN A 52 5.73 2.49 -4.95
CA GLN A 52 6.90 3.36 -5.10
C GLN A 52 7.98 3.04 -4.07
N THR A 53 7.59 2.79 -2.82
CA THR A 53 8.52 2.32 -1.78
C THR A 53 9.15 0.98 -2.17
N ASP A 54 8.40 0.10 -2.83
CA ASP A 54 8.95 -1.14 -3.40
C ASP A 54 10.05 -0.85 -4.44
N ALA A 55 9.80 0.09 -5.35
CA ALA A 55 10.78 0.49 -6.36
C ALA A 55 12.04 1.09 -5.72
N ASP A 56 11.88 1.93 -4.69
CA ASP A 56 12.99 2.55 -3.96
C ASP A 56 13.81 1.49 -3.19
N LEU A 57 13.15 0.48 -2.62
CA LEU A 57 13.81 -0.64 -1.95
C LEU A 57 14.59 -1.53 -2.94
N VAL A 58 14.03 -1.80 -4.11
CA VAL A 58 14.74 -2.50 -5.20
C VAL A 58 15.96 -1.70 -5.67
N LYS A 59 15.85 -0.37 -5.77
CA LYS A 59 16.98 0.50 -6.13
C LYS A 59 18.10 0.42 -5.07
N LEU A 60 17.75 0.50 -3.78
CA LEU A 60 18.72 0.37 -2.69
C LEU A 60 19.38 -1.01 -2.70
N THR A 61 18.61 -2.07 -2.94
CA THR A 61 19.12 -3.45 -3.04
C THR A 61 20.14 -3.58 -4.16
N ARG A 62 19.85 -3.04 -5.36
CA ARG A 62 20.80 -3.02 -6.48
C ARG A 62 22.08 -2.26 -6.15
N ARG A 63 21.97 -1.15 -5.42
CA ARG A 63 23.14 -0.40 -4.95
C ARG A 63 23.96 -1.21 -3.96
N PHE A 64 23.31 -1.87 -3.00
CA PHE A 64 23.95 -2.76 -2.04
C PHE A 64 24.73 -3.90 -2.72
N MET A 65 24.17 -4.50 -3.78
CA MET A 65 24.87 -5.55 -4.56
C MET A 65 26.25 -5.07 -5.05
N LEU A 66 26.39 -3.80 -5.44
CA LEU A 66 27.68 -3.24 -5.90
C LEU A 66 28.73 -3.12 -4.78
N PHE A 67 28.31 -2.94 -3.53
CA PHE A 67 29.21 -2.79 -2.38
C PHE A 67 29.64 -4.14 -1.79
N SER A 68 28.87 -5.20 -2.03
CA SER A 68 29.05 -6.51 -1.41
C SER A 68 29.06 -7.66 -2.42
N PRO A 69 29.95 -7.66 -3.43
CA PRO A 69 30.09 -8.83 -4.29
C PRO A 69 30.63 -10.02 -3.47
N ALA A 70 30.16 -11.23 -3.80
CA ALA A 70 30.66 -12.46 -3.20
C ALA A 70 32.18 -12.56 -3.39
N PRO A 71 32.94 -13.00 -2.36
CA PRO A 71 34.39 -13.11 -2.46
C PRO A 71 34.80 -14.14 -3.52
N GLY A 72 35.86 -13.83 -4.28
CA GLY A 72 36.40 -14.71 -5.32
C GLY A 72 36.24 -14.14 -6.74
N PRO A 73 36.46 -14.95 -7.79
CA PRO A 73 36.28 -14.51 -9.16
C PRO A 73 34.82 -14.19 -9.46
N TYR A 74 34.57 -13.23 -10.36
CA TYR A 74 33.21 -12.88 -10.78
C TYR A 74 32.52 -14.07 -11.48
N ARG A 75 31.30 -14.34 -11.04
CA ARG A 75 30.38 -15.39 -11.48
C ARG A 75 28.98 -14.80 -11.59
N ALA A 76 28.06 -15.54 -12.20
CA ALA A 76 26.66 -15.11 -12.36
C ALA A 76 25.97 -14.77 -11.02
N ASP A 77 26.40 -15.40 -9.94
CA ASP A 77 25.91 -15.22 -8.57
C ASP A 77 26.75 -14.23 -7.73
N SER A 78 27.79 -13.61 -8.28
CA SER A 78 28.67 -12.72 -7.52
C SER A 78 27.97 -11.50 -6.96
N PHE A 79 26.80 -11.14 -7.46
CA PHE A 79 26.02 -10.02 -6.98
C PHE A 79 24.75 -10.46 -6.26
N ALA A 80 24.60 -11.73 -5.89
CA ALA A 80 23.45 -12.20 -5.12
C ALA A 80 23.48 -11.59 -3.70
N PRO A 81 22.56 -10.67 -3.37
CA PRO A 81 22.61 -9.94 -2.09
C PRO A 81 22.23 -10.87 -0.93
N VAL A 82 23.15 -11.01 0.02
CA VAL A 82 22.87 -11.71 1.29
C VAL A 82 22.84 -10.68 2.40
N VAL A 83 21.72 -10.60 3.11
CA VAL A 83 21.54 -9.71 4.26
C VAL A 83 21.46 -10.57 5.52
N GLU A 84 22.26 -10.24 6.53
CA GLU A 84 22.19 -10.87 7.85
C GLU A 84 21.20 -10.11 8.73
N VAL A 85 20.11 -10.76 9.13
CA VAL A 85 19.09 -10.18 10.01
C VAL A 85 18.93 -11.10 11.21
N GLY A 86 19.24 -10.62 12.41
CA GLY A 86 19.11 -11.40 13.65
C GLY A 86 19.95 -12.69 13.67
N GLY A 87 21.10 -12.72 12.97
CA GLY A 87 21.97 -13.90 12.87
C GLY A 87 21.60 -14.89 11.76
N ALA A 88 20.48 -14.70 11.07
CA ALA A 88 20.13 -15.49 9.88
C ALA A 88 20.66 -14.82 8.61
N ARG A 89 21.37 -15.60 7.77
CA ARG A 89 21.70 -15.19 6.40
C ARG A 89 20.48 -15.39 5.52
N LEU A 90 19.95 -14.29 5.02
CA LEU A 90 18.81 -14.29 4.13
C LEU A 90 19.28 -13.89 2.73
N ASP A 91 19.10 -14.81 1.79
CA ASP A 91 19.18 -14.48 0.37
C ASP A 91 18.00 -13.55 0.03
N PHE A 92 18.33 -12.34 -0.42
CA PHE A 92 17.41 -11.22 -0.45
C PHE A 92 17.25 -10.66 -1.86
N ASP A 93 16.54 -11.39 -2.72
CA ASP A 93 15.82 -10.73 -3.81
C ASP A 93 14.53 -10.12 -3.27
N PHE A 94 14.53 -8.79 -3.15
CA PHE A 94 13.37 -8.05 -2.67
C PHE A 94 12.21 -8.09 -3.65
N GLY A 95 12.43 -8.15 -4.96
CA GLY A 95 11.34 -8.08 -5.95
C GLY A 95 10.23 -9.10 -5.66
N PRO A 96 10.52 -10.41 -5.70
CA PRO A 96 9.55 -11.48 -5.43
C PRO A 96 8.98 -11.50 -4.01
N ARG A 97 9.63 -10.83 -3.04
CA ARG A 97 9.16 -10.72 -1.65
C ARG A 97 8.22 -9.53 -1.42
N LEU A 98 8.27 -8.53 -2.29
CA LEU A 98 7.44 -7.34 -2.23
C LEU A 98 6.15 -7.46 -3.05
N GLU A 99 6.17 -8.22 -4.14
CA GLU A 99 4.96 -8.49 -4.94
C GLU A 99 3.76 -9.01 -4.12
N PRO A 100 3.93 -9.94 -3.15
CA PRO A 100 2.84 -10.39 -2.29
C PRO A 100 2.25 -9.26 -1.43
N ARG A 101 3.10 -8.33 -0.94
CA ARG A 101 2.68 -7.16 -0.17
C ARG A 101 1.76 -6.28 -1.01
N GLN A 102 2.19 -5.97 -2.22
CA GLN A 102 1.42 -5.18 -3.17
C GLN A 102 0.10 -5.87 -3.55
N ALA A 103 0.14 -7.18 -3.81
CA ALA A 103 -1.06 -7.96 -4.12
C ALA A 103 -2.06 -7.94 -2.96
N ALA A 104 -1.58 -8.04 -1.71
CA ALA A 104 -2.44 -8.01 -0.52
C ALA A 104 -3.08 -6.63 -0.30
N LEU A 105 -2.34 -5.54 -0.52
CA LEU A 105 -2.90 -4.19 -0.52
C LEU A 105 -3.93 -3.98 -1.65
N GLY A 106 -3.68 -4.56 -2.83
CA GLY A 106 -4.64 -4.56 -3.93
C GLY A 106 -5.95 -5.26 -3.57
N VAL A 107 -5.91 -6.35 -2.79
CA VAL A 107 -7.13 -6.99 -2.26
C VAL A 107 -7.91 -6.04 -1.33
N LEU A 108 -7.22 -5.36 -0.40
CA LEU A 108 -7.87 -4.38 0.48
C LEU A 108 -8.50 -3.23 -0.31
N ALA A 109 -7.77 -2.66 -1.27
CA ALA A 109 -8.26 -1.59 -2.12
C ALA A 109 -9.51 -2.02 -2.89
N SER A 110 -9.46 -3.15 -3.61
CA SER A 110 -10.61 -3.66 -4.37
C SER A 110 -11.81 -4.00 -3.49
N TYR A 111 -11.59 -4.52 -2.28
CA TYR A 111 -12.66 -4.77 -1.31
C TYR A 111 -13.35 -3.46 -0.89
N THR A 112 -12.58 -2.44 -0.52
CA THR A 112 -13.15 -1.15 -0.12
C THR A 112 -13.83 -0.41 -1.27
N GLU A 113 -13.34 -0.57 -2.50
CA GLU A 113 -14.00 -0.08 -3.72
C GLU A 113 -15.35 -0.78 -3.94
N ALA A 114 -15.44 -2.10 -3.70
CA ALA A 114 -16.70 -2.83 -3.80
C ALA A 114 -17.74 -2.38 -2.75
N LEU A 115 -17.29 -2.12 -1.51
CA LEU A 115 -18.17 -1.52 -0.49
C LEU A 115 -18.67 -0.14 -0.91
N ALA A 116 -17.80 0.71 -1.46
CA ALA A 116 -18.15 2.05 -1.92
C ALA A 116 -19.12 2.02 -3.11
N ALA A 117 -18.88 1.16 -4.10
CA ALA A 117 -19.79 0.95 -5.23
C ALA A 117 -21.18 0.50 -4.77
N PHE A 118 -21.24 -0.48 -3.86
CA PHE A 118 -22.50 -0.94 -3.29
C PHE A 118 -23.22 0.14 -2.47
N ALA A 119 -22.48 0.92 -1.69
CA ALA A 119 -23.02 2.01 -0.90
C ALA A 119 -23.67 3.09 -1.79
N ARG A 120 -23.03 3.45 -2.91
CA ARG A 120 -23.49 4.47 -3.87
C ARG A 120 -24.80 4.13 -4.59
N LYS A 121 -25.28 2.88 -4.49
CA LYS A 121 -26.52 2.40 -5.13
C LYS A 121 -26.47 2.52 -6.66
N ASP A 122 -25.28 2.41 -7.24
CA ASP A 122 -25.16 2.54 -8.67
C ASP A 122 -25.47 1.19 -9.35
N TYR A 123 -26.51 1.20 -10.18
CA TYR A 123 -26.99 0.04 -10.93
C TYR A 123 -26.22 -0.15 -12.25
N ASP A 124 -25.28 0.74 -12.58
CA ASP A 124 -24.50 0.75 -13.83
C ASP A 124 -23.31 -0.24 -13.84
N GLY A 125 -23.41 -1.34 -13.09
CA GLY A 125 -22.40 -2.41 -13.06
C GLY A 125 -21.09 -2.05 -12.35
N GLU A 126 -21.04 -0.98 -11.55
CA GLU A 126 -19.87 -0.62 -10.74
C GLU A 126 -19.51 -1.70 -9.72
N LEU A 127 -20.52 -2.30 -9.08
CA LEU A 127 -20.31 -3.39 -8.12
C LEU A 127 -19.72 -4.63 -8.80
N ASP A 128 -20.23 -5.03 -9.96
CA ASP A 128 -19.73 -6.19 -10.69
C ASP A 128 -18.28 -5.99 -11.13
N ARG A 129 -17.95 -4.78 -11.61
CA ARG A 129 -16.56 -4.40 -11.92
C ARG A 129 -15.67 -4.47 -10.68
N ALA A 130 -16.12 -3.95 -9.54
CA ALA A 130 -15.35 -3.98 -8.30
C ALA A 130 -15.18 -5.41 -7.76
N ALA A 131 -16.23 -6.24 -7.84
CA ALA A 131 -16.18 -7.65 -7.47
C ALA A 131 -15.24 -8.45 -8.38
N HIS A 132 -15.25 -8.19 -9.70
CA HIS A 132 -14.32 -8.80 -10.64
C HIS A 132 -12.87 -8.37 -10.37
N SER A 133 -12.64 -7.08 -10.11
CA SER A 133 -11.35 -6.53 -9.70
C SER A 133 -10.83 -7.21 -8.43
N LEU A 134 -11.70 -7.38 -7.43
CA LEU A 134 -11.39 -8.11 -6.19
C LEU A 134 -11.04 -9.57 -6.48
N GLY A 135 -11.82 -10.29 -7.30
CA GLY A 135 -11.51 -11.66 -7.70
C GLY A 135 -10.13 -11.78 -8.34
N GLY A 136 -9.78 -10.84 -9.24
CA GLY A 136 -8.45 -10.75 -9.83
C GLY A 136 -7.35 -10.48 -8.79
N SER A 137 -7.58 -9.56 -7.84
CA SER A 137 -6.64 -9.25 -6.76
C SER A 137 -6.39 -10.46 -5.84
N VAL A 138 -7.45 -11.20 -5.49
CA VAL A 138 -7.35 -12.44 -4.69
C VAL A 138 -6.57 -13.51 -5.43
N GLN A 139 -6.85 -13.72 -6.72
CA GLN A 139 -6.13 -14.69 -7.54
C GLN A 139 -4.64 -14.34 -7.67
N ARG A 140 -4.31 -13.06 -7.86
CA ARG A 140 -2.91 -12.59 -7.86
C ARG A 140 -2.22 -12.93 -6.55
N LEU A 141 -2.80 -12.57 -5.40
CA LEU A 141 -2.21 -12.89 -4.10
C LEU A 141 -2.04 -14.40 -3.88
N ALA A 142 -3.04 -15.20 -4.28
CA ALA A 142 -2.99 -16.65 -4.16
C ALA A 142 -1.83 -17.27 -4.97
N GLY A 143 -1.51 -16.69 -6.13
CA GLY A 143 -0.43 -17.12 -7.01
C GLY A 143 0.99 -16.90 -6.45
N HIS A 144 1.17 -16.03 -5.46
CA HIS A 144 2.49 -15.81 -4.87
C HIS A 144 2.83 -16.88 -3.82
N VAL A 145 3.96 -17.57 -3.99
CA VAL A 145 4.43 -18.64 -3.09
C VAL A 145 4.82 -18.10 -1.71
N THR A 146 5.33 -16.88 -1.66
CA THR A 146 5.81 -16.20 -0.45
C THR A 146 4.70 -15.50 0.35
N ALA A 147 3.47 -15.43 -0.18
CA ALA A 147 2.32 -14.91 0.56
C ALA A 147 1.93 -15.86 1.70
N SER A 148 1.67 -15.32 2.90
CA SER A 148 1.29 -16.13 4.05
C SER A 148 -0.07 -16.80 3.84
N ALA A 149 -0.23 -18.01 4.40
CA ALA A 149 -1.51 -18.73 4.33
C ALA A 149 -2.66 -17.91 4.93
N ALA A 150 -2.40 -17.21 6.05
CA ALA A 150 -3.36 -16.32 6.68
C ALA A 150 -3.79 -15.16 5.77
N ALA A 151 -2.86 -14.53 5.04
CA ALA A 151 -3.19 -13.47 4.10
C ALA A 151 -4.04 -13.98 2.91
N LYS A 152 -3.69 -15.15 2.36
CA LYS A 152 -4.47 -15.81 1.30
C LYS A 152 -5.90 -16.14 1.77
N GLN A 153 -6.02 -16.70 2.98
CA GLN A 153 -7.32 -16.98 3.59
C GLN A 153 -8.11 -15.69 3.83
N GLY A 154 -7.47 -14.65 4.37
CA GLY A 154 -8.10 -13.35 4.59
C GLY A 154 -8.61 -12.72 3.29
N ALA A 155 -7.85 -12.83 2.21
CA ALA A 155 -8.29 -12.38 0.89
C ALA A 155 -9.52 -13.15 0.38
N GLY A 156 -9.57 -14.48 0.60
CA GLY A 156 -10.75 -15.29 0.33
C GLY A 156 -11.98 -14.83 1.13
N VAL A 157 -11.80 -14.52 2.41
CA VAL A 157 -12.87 -13.99 3.28
C VAL A 157 -13.43 -12.67 2.73
N LEU A 158 -12.57 -11.76 2.26
CA LEU A 158 -13.00 -10.49 1.65
C LEU A 158 -13.81 -10.70 0.38
N ALA A 159 -13.40 -11.65 -0.48
CA ALA A 159 -14.17 -11.99 -1.68
C ALA A 159 -15.55 -12.59 -1.34
N THR A 160 -15.61 -13.49 -0.35
CA THR A 160 -16.88 -14.06 0.12
C THR A 160 -17.82 -12.99 0.68
N ALA A 161 -17.29 -12.03 1.45
CA ALA A 161 -18.05 -10.92 1.98
C ALA A 161 -18.69 -10.06 0.88
N VAL A 162 -17.94 -9.74 -0.18
CA VAL A 162 -18.45 -8.94 -1.32
C VAL A 162 -19.47 -9.73 -2.15
N ASN A 163 -19.27 -11.03 -2.36
CA ASN A 163 -20.24 -11.87 -3.08
C ASN A 163 -21.62 -11.87 -2.42
N GLY A 164 -21.69 -11.66 -1.09
CA GLY A 164 -22.94 -11.54 -0.35
C GLY A 164 -23.75 -10.27 -0.61
N LEU A 165 -23.20 -9.26 -1.30
CA LEU A 165 -23.85 -7.96 -1.49
C LEU A 165 -24.90 -7.94 -2.62
N GLY A 166 -24.81 -8.82 -3.62
CA GLY A 166 -25.52 -8.71 -4.91
C GLY A 166 -27.06 -8.81 -4.91
N HIS A 167 -27.71 -9.04 -3.76
CA HIS A 167 -29.16 -9.31 -3.70
C HIS A 167 -29.98 -8.22 -2.97
N ALA A 168 -29.37 -7.09 -2.58
CA ALA A 168 -30.03 -6.08 -1.75
C ALA A 168 -30.67 -4.95 -2.59
N ILE A 169 -32.00 -4.90 -2.60
CA ILE A 169 -32.76 -3.97 -3.47
C ILE A 169 -33.30 -2.76 -2.69
N THR A 170 -33.51 -2.88 -1.37
CA THR A 170 -34.03 -1.80 -0.51
C THR A 170 -32.95 -1.20 0.39
N GLU A 171 -33.14 0.03 0.86
CA GLU A 171 -32.19 0.72 1.76
C GLU A 171 -31.86 -0.10 3.02
N ARG A 172 -32.89 -0.65 3.64
CA ARG A 172 -32.76 -1.51 4.83
C ARG A 172 -31.94 -2.76 4.53
N MET A 173 -32.18 -3.41 3.39
CA MET A 173 -31.40 -4.58 2.96
C MET A 173 -29.96 -4.20 2.66
N ARG A 174 -29.71 -3.04 2.04
CA ARG A 174 -28.34 -2.58 1.74
C ARG A 174 -27.56 -2.30 3.02
N ARG A 175 -28.15 -1.62 4.00
CA ARG A 175 -27.54 -1.43 5.33
C ARG A 175 -27.21 -2.77 5.99
N ALA A 176 -28.15 -3.71 6.02
CA ALA A 176 -27.93 -5.03 6.60
C ALA A 176 -26.84 -5.83 5.85
N ALA A 177 -26.82 -5.76 4.52
CA ALA A 177 -25.81 -6.40 3.69
C ALA A 177 -24.42 -5.79 3.91
N LEU A 178 -24.31 -4.47 4.00
CA LEU A 178 -23.05 -3.78 4.34
C LEU A 178 -22.55 -4.19 5.73
N ARG A 179 -23.43 -4.20 6.75
CA ARG A 179 -23.06 -4.66 8.10
C ARG A 179 -22.51 -6.07 8.06
N LYS A 180 -23.24 -6.99 7.44
CA LYS A 180 -22.83 -8.38 7.34
C LYS A 180 -21.50 -8.53 6.59
N ALA A 181 -21.35 -7.88 5.45
CA ALA A 181 -20.11 -7.95 4.67
C ALA A 181 -18.91 -7.33 5.41
N MET A 182 -19.12 -6.28 6.21
CA MET A 182 -18.06 -5.70 7.04
C MET A 182 -17.71 -6.61 8.22
N ASP A 183 -18.71 -7.16 8.91
CA ASP A 183 -18.50 -8.09 10.02
C ASP A 183 -17.75 -9.36 9.56
N ASP A 184 -18.18 -9.94 8.44
CA ASP A 184 -17.54 -11.12 7.86
C ASP A 184 -16.10 -10.82 7.38
N ALA A 185 -15.83 -9.60 6.89
CA ALA A 185 -14.52 -9.23 6.35
C ALA A 185 -13.49 -8.83 7.43
N ALA A 186 -13.91 -8.41 8.62
CA ALA A 186 -13.03 -7.95 9.69
C ALA A 186 -11.82 -8.87 9.97
N PRO A 187 -11.96 -10.20 10.13
CA PRO A 187 -10.80 -11.07 10.32
C PRO A 187 -9.87 -11.12 9.11
N GLY A 188 -10.42 -11.01 7.88
CA GLY A 188 -9.62 -10.99 6.66
C GLY A 188 -8.80 -9.70 6.51
N ILE A 189 -9.37 -8.56 6.90
CA ILE A 189 -8.66 -7.27 6.93
C ILE A 189 -7.50 -7.36 7.93
N ALA A 190 -7.75 -7.87 9.14
CA ALA A 190 -6.72 -8.01 10.16
C ALA A 190 -5.56 -8.91 9.71
N ALA A 191 -5.86 -10.02 9.03
CA ALA A 191 -4.84 -10.92 8.48
C ALA A 191 -3.97 -10.22 7.41
N ILE A 192 -4.58 -9.48 6.49
CA ILE A 192 -3.83 -8.75 5.45
C ILE A 192 -3.00 -7.62 6.06
N VAL A 193 -3.57 -6.84 6.98
CA VAL A 193 -2.86 -5.75 7.69
C VAL A 193 -1.63 -6.30 8.40
N THR A 194 -1.78 -7.41 9.12
CA THR A 194 -0.67 -8.07 9.84
C THR A 194 0.43 -8.50 8.86
N PHE A 195 0.05 -9.19 7.78
CA PHE A 195 1.00 -9.65 6.77
C PHE A 195 1.79 -8.50 6.12
N VAL A 196 1.12 -7.41 5.74
CA VAL A 196 1.78 -6.24 5.15
C VAL A 196 2.77 -5.62 6.15
N LYS A 197 2.40 -5.52 7.43
CA LYS A 197 3.29 -4.98 8.48
C LYS A 197 4.52 -5.83 8.73
N GLU A 198 4.37 -7.16 8.69
CA GLU A 198 5.51 -8.08 8.81
C GLU A 198 6.51 -7.82 7.69
N ILE A 199 6.04 -7.65 6.45
CA ILE A 199 6.91 -7.31 5.31
C ILE A 199 7.53 -5.92 5.48
N ASN A 200 6.79 -4.91 5.94
CA ASN A 200 7.35 -3.58 6.21
C ASN A 200 8.46 -3.61 7.26
N THR A 201 8.26 -4.41 8.32
CA THR A 201 9.24 -4.59 9.40
C THR A 201 10.50 -5.28 8.88
N LEU A 202 10.32 -6.33 8.08
CA LEU A 202 11.43 -7.02 7.42
C LEU A 202 12.19 -6.09 6.46
N GLY A 203 11.46 -5.30 5.67
CA GLY A 203 12.03 -4.28 4.79
C GLY A 203 12.86 -3.26 5.58
N ALA A 204 12.35 -2.74 6.70
CA ALA A 204 13.07 -1.76 7.51
C ALA A 204 14.34 -2.34 8.14
N ALA A 205 14.28 -3.59 8.62
CA ALA A 205 15.45 -4.31 9.13
C ALA A 205 16.51 -4.46 8.04
N ALA A 206 16.11 -4.86 6.83
CA ALA A 206 17.04 -5.03 5.73
C ALA A 206 17.64 -3.71 5.23
N VAL A 207 16.86 -2.64 5.13
CA VAL A 207 17.37 -1.30 4.79
C VAL A 207 18.45 -0.88 5.77
N THR A 208 18.18 -1.07 7.07
CA THR A 208 19.15 -0.78 8.14
C THR A 208 20.43 -1.60 7.96
N THR A 209 20.30 -2.92 7.77
CA THR A 209 21.47 -3.79 7.57
C THR A 209 22.26 -3.43 6.32
N MET A 210 21.59 -3.20 5.18
CA MET A 210 22.25 -2.82 3.92
C MET A 210 23.01 -1.51 4.08
N ARG A 211 22.39 -0.48 4.68
CA ARG A 211 23.03 0.80 4.99
C ARG A 211 24.30 0.58 5.82
N ASP A 212 24.17 -0.14 6.93
CA ASP A 212 25.27 -0.31 7.87
C ASP A 212 26.41 -1.13 7.26
N GLN A 213 26.10 -2.13 6.43
CA GLN A 213 27.09 -2.90 5.68
C GLN A 213 27.81 -2.05 4.63
N MET A 214 27.09 -1.21 3.86
CA MET A 214 27.71 -0.30 2.89
C MET A 214 28.64 0.70 3.57
N ILE A 215 28.25 1.26 4.73
CA ILE A 215 29.10 2.17 5.52
C ILE A 215 30.35 1.43 6.02
N ARG A 216 30.20 0.22 6.59
CA ARG A 216 31.35 -0.60 7.01
C ARG A 216 32.30 -0.89 5.86
N LYS A 217 31.75 -1.23 4.69
CA LYS A 217 32.54 -1.46 3.49
C LYS A 217 33.29 -0.20 3.07
N ALA A 218 32.61 0.95 2.99
CA ALA A 218 33.23 2.23 2.66
C ALA A 218 34.39 2.59 3.61
N ASN A 219 34.22 2.37 4.92
CA ASN A 219 35.28 2.58 5.91
C ASN A 219 36.47 1.63 5.74
N SER A 220 36.27 0.46 5.12
CA SER A 220 37.36 -0.49 4.82
C SER A 220 38.15 -0.15 3.56
N LEU A 221 37.67 0.79 2.74
CA LEU A 221 38.34 1.16 1.49
C LEU A 221 39.45 2.19 1.73
N THR A 222 40.66 1.85 1.30
CA THR A 222 41.76 2.82 1.22
C THR A 222 41.60 3.64 -0.05
N VAL A 223 41.25 4.92 0.08
CA VAL A 223 41.05 5.84 -1.04
C VAL A 223 41.99 7.04 -0.87
N ALA A 224 42.73 7.39 -1.92
CA ALA A 224 43.59 8.57 -1.91
C ALA A 224 42.78 9.87 -1.70
N ASP A 225 43.39 10.88 -1.10
CA ASP A 225 42.77 12.19 -0.93
C ASP A 225 42.46 12.86 -2.29
N GLY A 226 41.51 13.80 -2.27
CA GLY A 226 41.05 14.51 -3.48
C GLY A 226 39.73 13.97 -4.03
N VAL A 227 39.57 13.98 -5.36
CA VAL A 227 38.29 13.71 -6.03
C VAL A 227 37.73 12.32 -5.70
N ALA A 228 38.58 11.30 -5.62
CA ALA A 228 38.14 9.93 -5.29
C ALA A 228 37.56 9.83 -3.88
N ARG A 229 38.13 10.56 -2.91
CA ARG A 229 37.60 10.63 -1.55
C ARG A 229 36.26 11.37 -1.51
N LEU A 230 36.12 12.46 -2.27
CA LEU A 230 34.85 13.19 -2.38
C LEU A 230 33.74 12.31 -2.99
N GLN A 231 34.03 11.56 -4.05
CA GLN A 231 33.08 10.63 -4.67
C GLN A 231 32.64 9.52 -3.72
N LEU A 232 33.56 8.97 -2.90
CA LEU A 232 33.20 8.01 -1.87
C LEU A 232 32.28 8.66 -0.81
N ASN A 233 32.60 9.87 -0.37
CA ASN A 233 31.78 10.59 0.61
C ASN A 233 30.36 10.86 0.07
N GLU A 234 30.22 11.32 -1.17
CA GLU A 234 28.93 11.53 -1.85
C GLU A 234 28.15 10.21 -1.97
N ALA A 235 28.82 9.10 -2.30
CA ALA A 235 28.17 7.80 -2.38
C ALA A 235 27.65 7.32 -1.01
N VAL A 236 28.43 7.51 0.05
CA VAL A 236 28.04 7.16 1.43
C VAL A 236 26.92 8.06 1.93
N GLU A 237 27.01 9.37 1.71
CA GLU A 237 25.94 10.33 2.02
C GLU A 237 24.65 9.92 1.31
N GLY A 238 24.71 9.64 0.01
CA GLY A 238 23.56 9.19 -0.77
C GLY A 238 22.92 7.93 -0.19
N VAL A 239 23.71 6.94 0.24
CA VAL A 239 23.20 5.74 0.91
C VAL A 239 22.49 6.08 2.23
N ILE A 240 23.05 6.99 3.03
CA ILE A 240 22.46 7.41 4.32
C ILE A 240 21.12 8.12 4.08
N VAL A 241 21.08 9.08 3.16
CA VAL A 241 19.88 9.86 2.84
C VAL A 241 18.79 8.95 2.27
N GLU A 242 19.10 8.14 1.26
CA GLU A 242 18.15 7.20 0.64
C GLU A 242 17.60 6.20 1.67
N SER A 243 18.47 5.63 2.50
CA SER A 243 18.05 4.65 3.53
C SER A 243 17.16 5.29 4.59
N ASN A 244 17.47 6.50 5.05
CA ASN A 244 16.66 7.21 6.05
C ASN A 244 15.28 7.59 5.48
N ALA A 245 15.22 8.03 4.23
CA ALA A 245 13.97 8.30 3.53
C ALA A 245 13.11 7.04 3.43
N LEU A 246 13.70 5.91 3.03
CA LEU A 246 13.01 4.63 2.89
C LEU A 246 12.51 4.08 4.23
N LEU A 247 13.28 4.22 5.31
CA LEU A 247 12.84 3.88 6.67
C LEU A 247 11.65 4.73 7.12
N ALA A 248 11.65 6.02 6.80
CA ALA A 248 10.54 6.91 7.10
C ALA A 248 9.27 6.52 6.31
N GLN A 249 9.42 6.18 5.02
CA GLN A 249 8.33 5.67 4.17
C GLN A 249 7.75 4.36 4.72
N LEU A 250 8.58 3.37 5.05
CA LEU A 250 8.12 2.08 5.60
C LEU A 250 7.39 2.24 6.94
N LYS A 251 7.88 3.13 7.82
CA LYS A 251 7.21 3.47 9.09
C LYS A 251 5.83 4.09 8.84
N GLN A 252 5.78 5.01 7.88
CA GLN A 252 4.56 5.71 7.49
C GLN A 252 3.53 4.78 6.85
N GLU A 253 3.97 3.87 6.00
CA GLU A 253 3.13 2.83 5.41
C GLU A 253 2.53 1.93 6.48
N SER A 254 3.34 1.47 7.43
CA SER A 254 2.85 0.66 8.55
C SER A 254 1.76 1.39 9.33
N ALA A 255 1.94 2.69 9.61
CA ALA A 255 0.93 3.49 10.29
C ALA A 255 -0.37 3.63 9.48
N ALA A 256 -0.27 3.85 8.17
CA ALA A 256 -1.44 3.96 7.30
C ALA A 256 -2.19 2.61 7.19
N VAL A 257 -1.45 1.50 7.03
CA VAL A 257 -2.00 0.14 6.98
C VAL A 257 -2.67 -0.23 8.30
N ASP A 258 -2.05 0.10 9.44
CA ASP A 258 -2.62 -0.09 10.78
C ASP A 258 -3.93 0.68 10.99
N ALA A 259 -4.09 1.82 10.33
CA ALA A 259 -5.29 2.64 10.45
C ALA A 259 -6.48 2.11 9.64
N ILE A 260 -6.28 1.16 8.69
CA ILE A 260 -7.35 0.63 7.84
C ILE A 260 -8.39 -0.14 8.67
N ALA A 261 -7.96 -1.10 9.50
CA ALA A 261 -8.90 -1.93 10.27
C ALA A 261 -9.74 -1.11 11.27
N PRO A 262 -9.17 -0.16 12.05
CA PRO A 262 -9.96 0.73 12.91
C PRO A 262 -10.92 1.64 12.13
N ALA A 263 -10.50 2.19 10.98
CA ALA A 263 -11.39 3.01 10.15
C ALA A 263 -12.56 2.21 9.57
N HIS A 264 -12.30 0.97 9.15
CA HIS A 264 -13.33 0.04 8.70
C HIS A 264 -14.32 -0.30 9.81
N ALA A 265 -13.84 -0.67 11.01
CA ALA A 265 -14.70 -0.95 12.16
C ALA A 265 -15.54 0.27 12.57
N GLU A 266 -14.94 1.45 12.56
CA GLU A 266 -15.63 2.71 12.87
C GLU A 266 -16.74 3.02 11.84
N ILE A 267 -16.50 2.77 10.55
CA ILE A 267 -17.54 2.89 9.52
C ILE A 267 -18.65 1.88 9.75
N ARG A 268 -18.32 0.61 10.06
CA ARG A 268 -19.28 -0.44 10.36
C ARG A 268 -20.21 -0.01 11.48
N ASP A 269 -19.65 0.43 12.61
CA ASP A 269 -20.44 0.85 13.78
C ASP A 269 -21.30 2.07 13.46
N SER A 270 -20.82 2.93 12.55
CA SER A 270 -21.55 4.11 12.09
C SER A 270 -22.77 3.79 11.19
N ILE A 271 -22.91 2.55 10.69
CA ILE A 271 -24.12 2.12 9.94
C ILE A 271 -25.33 2.00 10.89
N ASP A 272 -25.08 1.77 12.19
CA ASP A 272 -26.09 1.64 13.24
C ASP A 272 -26.37 2.95 13.99
N HIS A 273 -25.49 3.95 13.88
CA HIS A 273 -25.51 5.18 14.67
C HIS A 273 -25.58 6.45 13.79
N ASP A 274 -25.62 7.63 14.42
CA ASP A 274 -25.84 8.92 13.76
C ASP A 274 -24.90 9.17 12.57
N GLU A 275 -25.46 9.56 11.42
CA GLU A 275 -24.74 9.96 10.21
C GLU A 275 -23.87 11.21 10.41
N ARG A 276 -24.13 11.97 11.48
CA ARG A 276 -23.33 13.13 11.89
C ARG A 276 -22.14 12.77 12.78
N ALA A 277 -22.01 11.51 13.20
CA ALA A 277 -20.88 11.06 13.98
C ALA A 277 -19.57 11.31 13.23
N VAL A 278 -18.66 11.96 13.93
CA VAL A 278 -17.32 12.25 13.44
C VAL A 278 -16.50 10.96 13.50
N LEU A 279 -15.96 10.54 12.36
CA LEU A 279 -15.18 9.31 12.24
C LEU A 279 -13.68 9.61 12.39
N GLU A 280 -13.20 9.59 13.63
CA GLU A 280 -11.81 9.96 13.98
C GLU A 280 -10.78 8.93 13.49
N LYS A 281 -11.13 7.64 13.44
CA LYS A 281 -10.24 6.61 12.87
C LYS A 281 -10.14 6.76 11.36
N LEU A 282 -11.25 7.04 10.67
CA LEU A 282 -11.23 7.34 9.24
C LEU A 282 -10.42 8.60 8.93
N LYS A 283 -10.58 9.68 9.71
CA LYS A 283 -9.75 10.88 9.58
C LYS A 283 -8.27 10.58 9.79
N THR A 284 -7.94 9.75 10.78
CA THR A 284 -6.56 9.32 11.05
C THR A 284 -5.98 8.60 9.84
N LEU A 285 -6.71 7.63 9.27
CA LEU A 285 -6.29 6.95 8.04
C LEU A 285 -6.02 7.93 6.89
N VAL A 286 -6.97 8.87 6.64
CA VAL A 286 -6.80 9.89 5.61
C VAL A 286 -5.59 10.78 5.87
N ALA A 287 -5.34 11.15 7.13
CA ALA A 287 -4.18 11.95 7.51
C ALA A 287 -2.86 11.19 7.28
N GLU A 288 -2.78 9.91 7.64
CA GLU A 288 -1.58 9.09 7.39
C GLU A 288 -1.32 8.89 5.90
N VAL A 289 -2.35 8.72 5.08
CA VAL A 289 -2.19 8.66 3.61
C VAL A 289 -1.67 9.98 3.05
N LYS A 290 -2.15 11.12 3.56
CA LYS A 290 -1.61 12.44 3.19
C LYS A 290 -0.16 12.61 3.64
N ARG A 291 0.19 12.15 4.84
CA ARG A 291 1.57 12.18 5.35
C ARG A 291 2.49 11.32 4.47
N LEU A 292 2.04 10.13 4.06
CA LEU A 292 2.73 9.28 3.09
C LEU A 292 2.96 9.96 1.74
N GLN A 293 1.95 10.67 1.23
CA GLN A 293 2.11 11.48 0.04
C GLN A 293 3.11 12.63 0.24
N GLY A 294 3.06 13.32 1.38
CA GLY A 294 3.97 14.42 1.71
C GLY A 294 5.43 13.97 1.76
N VAL A 295 5.71 12.83 2.40
CA VAL A 295 7.04 12.21 2.42
C VAL A 295 7.55 11.99 1.01
N TYR A 296 6.71 11.43 0.12
CA TYR A 296 7.11 11.20 -1.27
C TYR A 296 7.34 12.51 -2.04
N SER A 297 6.49 13.51 -1.87
CA SER A 297 6.65 14.81 -2.53
C SER A 297 7.92 15.54 -2.10
N SER A 298 8.38 15.38 -0.85
CA SER A 298 9.63 16.00 -0.38
C SER A 298 10.92 15.34 -0.90
N LEU A 299 10.80 14.18 -1.55
CA LEU A 299 11.94 13.40 -2.08
C LEU A 299 12.16 13.61 -3.59
N LYS A 300 11.27 14.35 -4.27
CA LYS A 300 11.39 14.74 -5.68
C LYS A 300 11.87 16.17 -5.81
#